data_AF-A0AAD8L151-F1
#
_entry.id   AF-A0AAD8L151-F1
#
_cell.length_a   1.000
_cell.length_b   1.000
_cell.length_c   1.000
_cell.angle_alpha   90.00
_cell.angle_beta   90.00
_cell.angle_gamma   90.00
#
_symmetry.space_group_name_H-M   'P 1'
#
loop_
_entity.id
_entity.type
_entity.pdbx_description
1 polymer ?
#
loop_
_entity_poly.entity_id
_entity_poly.type
_entity_poly.pdbx_seq_one_letter_code
_entity_poly.pdbx_strand_id
1 'polypeptide(L)'
;MNNHSPIENLEGHAYARRLSVEEKRLIGELADQDIPTHSIWSAIMKKNLEKKIIKKDIDNAIQKINKENNVGVSPMQQLENFFKVKDYV
;
A
#
# COMPACT_ATOMS: atom_id res chain seq x y z
N MET A 1 34.62 13.32 16.65
CA MET A 1 33.87 12.24 17.33
C MET A 1 32.44 12.30 16.83
N ASN A 2 32.05 11.38 15.95
CA ASN A 2 30.70 11.33 15.39
C ASN A 2 29.84 10.48 16.33
N ASN A 3 29.02 11.12 17.16
CA ASN A 3 27.99 10.45 17.95
C ASN A 3 26.86 10.00 17.01
N HIS A 4 27.03 8.85 16.36
CA HIS A 4 25.90 8.10 15.85
C HIS A 4 25.66 6.95 16.83
N SER A 5 24.92 7.23 17.90
CA SER A 5 24.33 6.14 18.68
C SER A 5 23.39 5.38 17.75
N PRO A 6 23.49 4.04 17.64
CA PRO A 6 22.46 3.25 16.98
C PRO A 6 21.15 3.50 17.74
N ILE A 7 20.11 3.91 17.01
CA ILE A 7 18.78 4.07 17.59
C ILE A 7 18.27 2.66 17.91
N GLU A 8 18.54 2.18 19.12
CA GLU A 8 18.22 0.83 19.62
C GLU A 8 16.74 0.65 20.00
N ASN A 9 15.82 1.45 19.46
CA ASN A 9 14.40 1.27 19.77
C ASN A 9 13.47 1.68 18.63
N LEU A 10 13.48 0.90 17.54
CA LEU A 10 12.48 0.98 16.46
C LEU A 10 11.27 0.04 16.72
N GLU A 11 11.25 -0.69 17.83
CA GLU A 11 10.35 -1.83 18.04
C GLU A 11 8.92 -1.47 18.49
N GLY A 12 8.64 -0.25 18.95
CA GLY A 12 7.35 0.05 19.56
C GLY A 12 6.16 0.27 18.61
N HIS A 13 6.39 0.71 17.37
CA HIS A 13 5.30 1.19 16.49
C HIS A 13 5.42 0.77 15.03
N ALA A 14 6.63 0.67 14.48
CA ALA A 14 6.83 0.30 13.08
C ALA A 14 6.41 -1.15 12.80
N TYR A 15 6.70 -2.06 13.74
CA TYR A 15 6.35 -3.47 13.60
C TYR A 15 4.84 -3.73 13.73
N ALA A 16 4.17 -3.07 14.67
CA ALA A 16 2.71 -3.17 14.87
C ALA A 16 1.87 -2.65 13.69
N ARG A 17 2.48 -1.85 12.80
CA ARG A 17 1.87 -1.32 11.56
C ARG A 17 2.32 -2.08 10.30
N ARG A 18 3.18 -3.08 10.45
CA ARG A 18 3.71 -3.81 9.29
C ARG A 18 2.63 -4.68 8.67
N LEU A 19 2.34 -4.41 7.41
CA LEU A 19 1.51 -5.27 6.58
C LEU A 19 2.26 -6.56 6.24
N SER A 20 1.62 -7.71 6.48
CA SER A 20 2.11 -9.02 6.04
C SER A 20 2.07 -9.13 4.52
N VAL A 21 2.69 -10.17 3.97
CA VAL A 21 2.67 -10.42 2.52
C VAL A 21 1.25 -10.68 2.04
N GLU A 22 0.48 -11.47 2.80
CA GLU A 22 -0.91 -11.81 2.53
C GLU A 22 -1.82 -10.58 2.58
N GLU A 23 -1.61 -9.69 3.54
CA GLU A 23 -2.36 -8.43 3.64
C GLU A 23 -2.08 -7.51 2.45
N LYS A 24 -0.82 -7.40 2.03
CA LYS A 24 -0.47 -6.63 0.83
C LYS A 24 -1.11 -7.21 -0.42
N ARG A 25 -1.11 -8.54 -0.55
CA ARG A 25 -1.76 -9.23 -1.68
C ARG A 25 -3.25 -8.94 -1.71
N LEU A 26 -3.93 -9.05 -0.56
CA LEU A 26 -5.35 -8.74 -0.44
C LEU A 26 -5.65 -7.25 -0.72
N ILE A 27 -4.79 -6.33 -0.26
CA ILE A 27 -4.93 -4.90 -0.58
C ILE A 27 -4.85 -4.66 -2.09
N GLY A 28 -3.89 -5.30 -2.77
CA GLY A 28 -3.77 -5.23 -4.24
C GLY A 28 -5.01 -5.76 -4.95
N GLU A 29 -5.44 -6.99 -4.62
CA GLU A 29 -6.62 -7.63 -5.22
C GLU A 29 -7.90 -6.78 -5.05
N LEU A 30 -8.06 -6.10 -3.91
CA LEU A 30 -9.21 -5.22 -3.65
C LEU A 30 -9.07 -3.87 -4.33
N ALA A 31 -7.86 -3.31 -4.41
CA ALA A 31 -7.60 -2.05 -5.11
C ALA A 31 -7.81 -2.19 -6.63
N ASP A 32 -7.44 -3.34 -7.20
CA ASP A 32 -7.69 -3.64 -8.62
C ASP A 32 -9.18 -3.74 -8.94
N GLN A 33 -10.02 -4.06 -7.94
CA GLN A 33 -11.48 -4.08 -8.04
C GLN A 33 -12.13 -2.71 -7.76
N ASP A 34 -11.35 -1.62 -7.71
CA ASP A 34 -11.79 -0.25 -7.43
C ASP A 34 -12.51 -0.10 -6.08
N ILE A 35 -12.19 -0.99 -5.12
CA ILE A 35 -12.78 -0.95 -3.77
C ILE A 35 -12.17 0.22 -2.99
N PRO A 36 -12.98 1.08 -2.34
CA PRO A 36 -12.47 2.23 -1.60
C PRO A 36 -11.52 1.84 -0.44
N THR A 37 -10.45 2.62 -0.24
CA THR A 37 -9.45 2.43 0.83
C THR A 37 -10.09 2.20 2.21
N HIS A 38 -11.16 2.93 2.55
CA HIS A 38 -11.87 2.75 3.81
C HIS A 38 -12.42 1.33 4.00
N SER A 39 -13.02 0.77 2.95
CA SER A 39 -13.60 -0.57 2.95
C SER A 39 -12.51 -1.63 3.03
N ILE A 40 -11.40 -1.44 2.31
CA ILE A 40 -10.20 -2.28 2.38
C ILE A 40 -9.64 -2.28 3.82
N TRP A 41 -9.45 -1.09 4.40
CA TRP A 41 -8.97 -0.94 5.77
C TRP A 41 -9.88 -1.66 6.78
N SER A 42 -11.20 -1.53 6.65
CA SER A 42 -12.15 -2.23 7.50
C SER A 42 -12.03 -3.75 7.36
N ALA A 43 -11.86 -4.27 6.15
CA ALA A 43 -11.67 -5.70 5.91
C ALA A 43 -10.38 -6.23 6.54
N ILE A 44 -9.28 -5.47 6.48
CA ILE A 44 -8.00 -5.83 7.11
C ILE A 44 -8.12 -5.81 8.64
N MET A 45 -8.70 -4.77 9.23
CA MET A 45 -8.88 -4.67 10.68
C MET A 45 -9.80 -5.77 11.24
N LYS A 46 -10.83 -6.18 10.49
CA LYS A 46 -11.69 -7.31 10.87
C LYS A 46 -10.93 -8.64 10.96
N LYS A 47 -9.90 -8.83 10.15
CA LYS A 47 -9.06 -10.04 10.18
C LYS A 47 -8.07 -10.03 11.33
N ASN A 48 -7.60 -8.85 11.77
CA ASN A 48 -6.67 -8.72 12.88
C ASN A 48 -6.89 -7.41 13.65
N LEU A 49 -7.59 -7.51 14.77
CA LEU A 49 -7.96 -6.37 15.62
C LEU A 49 -6.79 -5.82 16.45
N GLU A 50 -5.70 -6.59 16.62
CA GLU A 50 -4.54 -6.17 17.41
C GLU A 50 -3.61 -5.24 16.63
N LYS A 51 -3.75 -5.20 15.31
CA LYS A 51 -2.91 -4.36 14.45
C LYS A 51 -3.29 -2.90 14.57
N LYS A 52 -2.27 -2.03 14.59
CA LYS A 52 -2.41 -0.57 14.70
C LYS A 52 -2.37 0.11 13.32
N ILE A 53 -2.85 -0.59 12.29
CA ILE A 53 -2.89 -0.12 10.90
C ILE A 53 -3.88 1.03 10.79
N ILE A 54 -3.46 2.12 10.19
CA ILE A 54 -4.32 3.27 9.87
C ILE A 54 -4.62 3.31 8.37
N LYS A 55 -5.65 4.07 7.97
CA LYS A 55 -6.04 4.20 6.54
C LYS A 55 -4.85 4.60 5.65
N LYS A 56 -3.98 5.49 6.15
CA LYS A 56 -2.75 5.93 5.46
C LYS A 56 -1.80 4.77 5.13
N ASP A 57 -1.74 3.73 5.95
CA ASP A 57 -0.89 2.56 5.67
C ASP A 57 -1.43 1.78 4.46
N ILE A 58 -2.75 1.74 4.27
CA ILE A 58 -3.39 1.15 3.10
C ILE A 58 -3.12 1.99 1.85
N ASP A 59 -3.29 3.32 1.93
CA ASP A 59 -2.98 4.21 0.81
C ASP A 59 -1.52 4.09 0.36
N ASN A 60 -0.59 4.03 1.32
CA ASN A 60 0.83 3.83 1.04
C ASN A 60 1.09 2.46 0.40
N ALA A 61 0.39 1.41 0.84
CA ALA A 61 0.52 0.08 0.26
C ALA A 61 0.02 0.04 -1.19
N ILE A 62 -1.14 0.63 -1.47
CA ILE A 62 -1.71 0.74 -2.82
C ILE A 62 -0.75 1.52 -3.73
N GLN A 63 -0.24 2.66 -3.28
CA GLN A 63 0.74 3.45 -4.04
C GLN A 63 2.01 2.64 -4.33
N LYS A 64 2.50 1.88 -3.36
CA LYS A 64 3.69 1.04 -3.54
C LYS A 64 3.44 -0.10 -4.54
N ILE A 65 2.30 -0.80 -4.44
CA ILE A 65 1.90 -1.85 -5.38
C ILE A 65 1.78 -1.28 -6.79
N ASN A 66 1.10 -0.14 -6.95
CA ASN A 66 0.97 0.53 -8.25
C ASN A 66 2.34 0.94 -8.81
N LYS A 67 3.23 1.44 -7.96
CA LYS A 67 4.59 1.79 -8.38
C LYS A 67 5.40 0.57 -8.82
N GLU A 68 5.26 -0.56 -8.11
CA GLU A 68 5.89 -1.84 -8.45
C GLU A 68 5.33 -2.42 -9.77
N ASN A 69 4.02 -2.31 -10.00
CA ASN A 69 3.37 -2.75 -11.23
C ASN A 69 3.71 -1.87 -12.44
N ASN A 70 4.05 -0.60 -12.22
CA ASN A 70 4.37 0.36 -13.28
C ASN A 70 5.87 0.66 -13.39
N VAL A 71 6.75 -0.22 -12.88
CA VAL A 71 8.20 -0.06 -13.04
C VAL A 71 8.56 -0.01 -14.52
N GLY A 72 9.21 1.07 -14.95
CA GLY A 72 9.62 1.27 -16.34
C GLY A 72 8.54 1.87 -17.26
N VAL A 73 7.34 2.13 -16.75
CA VAL A 73 6.28 2.81 -17.50
C VAL A 73 6.34 4.30 -17.20
N SER A 74 6.57 5.12 -18.23
CA SER A 74 6.54 6.58 -18.06
C SER A 74 5.13 7.06 -17.70
N PRO A 75 4.97 8.19 -17.00
CA PRO A 75 3.66 8.75 -16.68
C PRO A 75 2.74 8.92 -17.90
N MET A 76 3.34 9.23 -19.07
CA MET A 76 2.59 9.38 -20.32
C MET A 76 2.04 8.05 -20.83
N GLN A 77 2.82 6.97 -20.74
CA GLN A 77 2.36 5.63 -21.09
C GLN A 77 1.30 5.10 -20.11
N GLN A 78 1.39 5.47 -18.82
CA GLN A 78 0.32 5.18 -17.86
C GLN A 78 -0.99 5.88 -18.24
N LEU A 79 -0.91 7.14 -18.65
CA LEU A 79 -2.07 7.92 -19.09
C LEU A 79 -2.68 7.35 -20.38
N GLU A 80 -1.85 6.98 -21.37
CA GLU A 80 -2.32 6.31 -22.59
C GLU A 80 -3.01 4.98 -22.30
N ASN A 81 -2.44 4.16 -21.41
CA ASN A 81 -3.05 2.88 -21.03
C ASN A 81 -4.38 3.10 -20.30
N PHE A 82 -4.48 4.13 -19.45
CA PHE A 82 -5.74 4.48 -18.79
C PHE A 82 -6.84 4.81 -19.80
N PHE A 83 -6.54 5.61 -20.82
CA PHE A 83 -7.50 5.94 -21.87
C PHE A 83 -7.93 4.72 -22.69
N LYS A 84 -6.98 3.83 -23.02
CA LYS A 84 -7.27 2.57 -23.74
C LYS A 84 -8.15 1.62 -22.93
N VAL A 85 -7.86 1.43 -21.64
CA VAL A 85 -8.63 0.53 -20.76
C VAL A 85 -10.07 1.02 -20.54
N LYS A 86 -10.26 2.34 -20.55
CA LYS A 86 -11.57 2.97 -20.35
C LYS A 86 -12.33 3.23 -21.66
N ASP A 87 -11.83 2.73 -22.80
CA ASP A 87 -12.45 2.86 -24.12
C ASP A 87 -12.69 4.34 -24.53
N TYR A 88 -11.81 5.24 -24.07
CA TYR A 88 -11.85 6.66 -24.44
C TYR A 88 -11.15 6.94 -25.78
N VAL A 89 -10.42 5.95 -26.32
CA VAL A 89 -9.67 6.01 -27.60
C VAL A 89 -9.72 4.65 -28.28
#